data_AF-A0A835WHT4-F1
#
_entry.id   AF-A0A835WHT4-F1
#
_cell.length_a   1.000
_cell.length_b   1.000
_cell.length_c   1.000
_cell.angle_alpha   90.00
_cell.angle_beta   90.00
_cell.angle_gamma   90.00
#
_symmetry.space_group_name_H-M   'P 1'
#
loop_
_entity.id
_entity.type
_entity.pdbx_description
1 polymer ?
#
loop_
_entity_poly.entity_id
_entity_poly.type
_entity_poly.pdbx_seq_one_letter_code
_entity_poly.pdbx_strand_id
1 'polypeptide(L)'
;MSFFGLTSFGPQDPIKDRVKASHEYVFHTFPLEHYTDTFSKYTLGNSDVAVALEVDGATHIVRAKLGDLLKDILGRQPRKYELDAWFTHLDFDRSGVMGLDEYIKGVERLQEFSATGVTPAAYSSFDTQRTDWVRHTRVGYEAQQTLRGPMTTAQEVGWHTTKPAPPETSQRRTLGSTDVTQREGHTAASYYGHFLG
;
A
#
# COMPACT_ATOMS: atom_id res chain seq x y z
N MET A 1 4.97 32.35 -5.91
CA MET A 1 4.64 33.61 -6.60
C MET A 1 3.40 33.36 -7.43
N SER A 2 2.38 34.22 -7.35
CA SER A 2 1.21 34.13 -8.23
C SER A 2 1.53 34.77 -9.58
N PHE A 3 1.20 34.07 -10.66
CA PHE A 3 1.36 34.58 -12.02
C PHE A 3 0.29 35.65 -12.26
N PHE A 4 0.69 36.92 -12.38
CA PHE A 4 -0.20 38.07 -12.61
C PHE A 4 -1.45 38.12 -11.72
N GLY A 5 -1.33 37.78 -10.44
CA GLY A 5 -2.45 37.82 -9.49
C GLY A 5 -3.46 36.68 -9.60
N LEU A 6 -3.25 35.70 -10.49
CA LEU A 6 -4.08 34.49 -10.56
C LEU A 6 -3.74 33.56 -9.38
N THR A 7 -4.52 33.65 -8.31
CA THR A 7 -4.36 32.84 -7.08
C THR A 7 -5.45 31.79 -6.88
N SER A 8 -6.54 31.85 -7.65
CA SER A 8 -7.69 30.96 -7.50
C SER A 8 -7.61 29.68 -8.34
N PHE A 9 -6.67 29.60 -9.29
CA PHE A 9 -6.53 28.48 -10.21
C PHE A 9 -5.60 27.39 -9.63
N GLY A 10 -6.06 26.75 -8.56
CA GLY A 10 -5.38 25.61 -7.95
C GLY A 10 -4.13 25.96 -7.13
N PRO A 11 -3.28 24.96 -6.81
CA PRO A 11 -2.08 25.16 -6.02
C PRO A 11 -1.05 26.04 -6.76
N GLN A 12 -0.36 26.91 -6.02
CA GLN A 12 0.69 27.78 -6.58
C GLN A 12 1.93 27.02 -7.06
N ASP A 13 2.26 25.92 -6.37
CA ASP A 13 3.39 25.05 -6.71
C ASP A 13 2.88 23.60 -6.78
N PRO A 14 2.76 23.01 -7.99
CA PRO A 14 2.22 21.68 -8.16
C PRO A 14 3.15 20.59 -7.61
N ILE A 15 4.45 20.84 -7.50
CA ILE A 15 5.40 19.86 -6.94
C ILE A 15 5.24 19.83 -5.43
N LYS A 16 5.30 21.00 -4.78
CA LYS A 16 5.12 21.08 -3.32
C LYS A 16 3.78 20.53 -2.86
N ASP A 17 2.70 20.81 -3.59
CA ASP A 17 1.37 20.27 -3.27
C ASP A 17 1.34 18.73 -3.25
N ARG A 18 2.21 18.05 -4.01
CA ARG A 18 2.28 16.58 -4.07
C ARG A 18 3.18 15.97 -3.01
N VAL A 19 4.16 16.73 -2.52
CA VAL A 19 5.03 16.28 -1.42
C VAL A 19 4.19 16.10 -0.16
N LYS A 20 4.31 14.93 0.49
CA LYS A 20 3.56 14.60 1.70
C LYS A 20 3.66 15.69 2.77
N ALA A 21 4.87 16.22 2.98
CA ALA A 21 5.17 17.24 3.99
C ALA A 21 4.40 18.57 3.83
N SER A 22 3.73 18.80 2.70
CA SER A 22 2.87 19.99 2.52
C SER A 22 1.48 19.86 3.18
N HIS A 23 1.08 18.65 3.60
CA HIS A 23 -0.20 18.38 4.25
C HIS A 23 0.04 17.80 5.65
N GLU A 24 -0.84 18.17 6.58
CA GLU A 24 -0.82 17.66 7.95
C GLU A 24 -1.61 16.34 8.05
N TYR A 25 -0.97 15.31 8.59
CA TYR A 25 -1.58 14.01 8.86
C TYR A 25 -1.70 13.78 10.36
N VAL A 26 -2.88 13.39 10.82
CA VAL A 26 -3.18 13.21 12.26
C VAL A 26 -3.10 11.76 12.74
N PHE A 27 -2.83 10.79 11.85
CA PHE A 27 -2.90 9.38 12.22
C PHE A 27 -1.91 8.97 13.33
N HIS A 28 -0.78 9.67 13.46
CA HIS A 28 0.20 9.36 14.49
C HIS A 28 -0.18 9.91 15.87
N THR A 29 -1.21 10.76 15.99
CA THR A 29 -1.64 11.32 17.28
C THR A 29 -2.53 10.38 18.06
N PHE A 30 -3.12 9.39 17.39
CA PHE A 30 -3.96 8.38 18.02
C PHE A 30 -3.11 7.14 18.32
N PRO A 31 -3.20 6.58 19.55
CA PRO A 31 -2.51 5.36 19.89
C PRO A 31 -3.15 4.16 19.16
N LEU A 32 -2.41 3.06 18.97
CA LEU A 32 -2.87 1.90 18.21
C LEU A 32 -4.17 1.30 18.81
N GLU A 33 -4.31 1.36 20.13
CA GLU A 33 -5.47 0.87 20.87
C GLU A 33 -6.77 1.56 20.42
N HIS A 34 -6.72 2.85 20.06
CA HIS A 34 -7.89 3.58 19.55
C HIS A 34 -8.39 2.99 18.21
N TYR A 35 -7.47 2.51 17.38
CA TYR A 35 -7.79 1.87 16.11
C TYR A 35 -8.42 0.49 16.35
N THR A 36 -7.89 -0.30 17.28
CA THR A 36 -8.42 -1.63 17.61
C THR A 36 -9.77 -1.53 18.32
N ASP A 37 -9.94 -0.58 19.23
CA ASP A 37 -11.21 -0.34 19.93
C ASP A 37 -12.31 0.07 18.96
N THR A 38 -11.98 0.92 17.99
CA THR A 38 -12.93 1.30 16.94
C THR A 38 -13.21 0.13 16.00
N PHE A 39 -12.19 -0.62 15.58
CA PHE A 39 -12.36 -1.83 14.77
C PHE A 39 -13.33 -2.82 15.42
N SER A 40 -13.17 -3.05 16.72
CA SER A 40 -14.00 -3.96 17.53
C SER A 40 -15.49 -3.63 17.49
N LYS A 41 -15.87 -2.37 17.31
CA LYS A 41 -17.28 -1.94 17.20
C LYS A 41 -17.93 -2.33 15.87
N TYR A 42 -17.12 -2.58 14.83
CA TYR A 42 -17.55 -2.86 13.46
C TYR A 42 -17.37 -4.32 13.07
N THR A 43 -16.96 -5.19 14.00
CA THR A 43 -16.76 -6.62 13.76
C THR A 43 -18.08 -7.32 13.46
N LEU A 44 -18.00 -8.41 12.70
CA LEU A 44 -19.16 -9.19 12.26
C LEU A 44 -19.81 -9.96 13.42
N GLY A 45 -19.05 -10.30 14.46
CA GLY A 45 -19.50 -11.14 15.56
C GLY A 45 -20.08 -12.47 15.10
N ASN A 46 -21.10 -12.96 15.81
CA ASN A 46 -21.86 -14.15 15.42
C ASN A 46 -22.97 -13.78 14.42
N SER A 47 -22.58 -13.50 13.18
CA SER A 47 -23.52 -13.20 12.09
C SER A 47 -23.61 -14.35 11.08
N ASP A 48 -24.75 -14.43 10.39
CA ASP A 48 -24.97 -15.41 9.31
C ASP A 48 -23.90 -15.29 8.20
N VAL A 49 -23.39 -14.07 7.97
CA VAL A 49 -22.31 -13.80 7.01
C VAL A 49 -20.99 -14.44 7.45
N ALA A 50 -20.64 -14.35 8.74
CA ALA A 50 -19.43 -14.99 9.27
C ALA A 50 -19.51 -16.51 9.15
N VAL A 51 -20.68 -17.09 9.44
CA VAL A 51 -20.94 -18.54 9.28
C VAL A 51 -20.86 -18.94 7.80
N ALA A 52 -21.50 -18.19 6.91
CA ALA A 52 -21.52 -18.49 5.48
C ALA A 52 -20.13 -18.38 4.82
N LEU A 53 -19.26 -17.52 5.34
CA LEU A 53 -17.88 -17.37 4.88
C LEU A 53 -16.90 -18.31 5.60
N GLU A 54 -17.37 -19.05 6.62
CA GLU A 54 -16.54 -19.93 7.47
C GLU A 54 -15.33 -19.19 8.08
N VAL A 55 -15.53 -17.92 8.46
CA VAL A 55 -14.50 -17.08 9.10
C VAL A 55 -14.90 -16.71 10.53
N ASP A 56 -13.91 -16.43 11.38
CA ASP A 56 -14.15 -15.92 12.72
C ASP A 56 -14.65 -14.47 12.67
N GLY A 57 -15.96 -14.28 12.80
CA GLY A 57 -16.58 -12.96 12.76
C GLY A 57 -16.17 -12.03 13.90
N ALA A 58 -15.59 -12.54 15.00
CA ALA A 58 -15.12 -11.69 16.10
C ALA A 58 -13.89 -10.86 15.71
N THR A 59 -13.07 -11.36 14.78
CA THR A 59 -11.81 -10.73 14.34
C THR A 59 -11.89 -10.13 12.94
N HIS A 60 -13.06 -10.21 12.29
CA HIS A 60 -13.25 -9.77 10.91
C HIS A 60 -14.29 -8.66 10.80
N ILE A 61 -14.03 -7.69 9.92
CA ILE A 61 -14.97 -6.64 9.50
C ILE A 61 -15.29 -6.79 8.01
N VAL A 62 -16.39 -6.20 7.57
CA VAL A 62 -16.66 -6.00 6.14
C VAL A 62 -15.78 -4.86 5.61
N ARG A 63 -14.98 -5.11 4.57
CA ARG A 63 -14.00 -4.15 4.04
C ARG A 63 -14.64 -2.85 3.53
N ALA A 64 -15.89 -2.90 3.08
CA ALA A 64 -16.66 -1.71 2.70
C ALA A 64 -16.86 -0.70 3.84
N LYS A 65 -16.69 -1.12 5.11
CA LYS A 65 -16.82 -0.25 6.29
C LYS A 65 -15.57 0.57 6.60
N LEU A 66 -14.48 0.42 5.86
CA LEU A 66 -13.24 1.17 6.08
C LEU A 66 -13.41 2.70 6.07
N GLY A 67 -14.30 3.24 5.21
CA GLY A 67 -14.58 4.67 5.18
C GLY A 67 -15.37 5.17 6.41
N ASP A 68 -16.37 4.39 6.82
CA ASP A 68 -17.16 4.66 8.04
C ASP A 68 -16.26 4.58 9.29
N LEU A 69 -15.39 3.58 9.33
CA LEU A 69 -14.43 3.34 10.40
C LEU A 69 -13.45 4.51 10.54
N LEU A 70 -12.92 5.02 9.43
CA LEU A 70 -12.04 6.21 9.45
C LEU A 70 -12.77 7.44 10.00
N LYS A 71 -14.03 7.64 9.61
CA LYS A 71 -14.85 8.75 10.10
C LYS A 71 -15.05 8.68 11.62
N ASP A 72 -15.26 7.49 12.18
CA ASP A 72 -15.39 7.30 13.62
C ASP A 72 -14.05 7.52 14.35
N ILE A 73 -12.95 6.99 13.81
CA ILE A 73 -11.59 7.22 14.36
C ILE A 73 -11.28 8.72 14.48
N LEU A 74 -11.55 9.49 13.43
CA LEU A 74 -11.22 10.91 13.38
C LEU A 74 -12.23 11.77 14.17
N GLY A 75 -13.41 11.25 14.48
CA GLY A 75 -14.52 12.02 15.06
C GLY A 75 -15.03 13.16 14.16
N ARG A 76 -14.60 13.20 12.89
CA ARG A 76 -14.96 14.22 11.89
C ARG A 76 -14.95 13.62 10.50
N GLN A 77 -15.47 14.36 9.53
CA GLN A 77 -15.37 13.95 8.13
C GLN A 77 -13.90 13.89 7.68
N PRO A 78 -13.47 12.79 7.04
CA PRO A 78 -12.12 12.67 6.53
C PRO A 78 -11.94 13.55 5.29
N ARG A 79 -10.78 14.20 5.19
CA ARG A 79 -10.41 15.00 4.02
C ARG A 79 -9.89 14.08 2.91
N LYS A 80 -9.88 14.59 1.68
CA LYS A 80 -9.45 13.82 0.51
C LYS A 80 -8.06 13.18 0.69
N TYR A 81 -7.06 13.95 1.11
CA TYR A 81 -5.69 13.44 1.27
C TYR A 81 -5.55 12.42 2.42
N GLU A 82 -6.47 12.45 3.40
CA GLU A 82 -6.53 11.48 4.50
C GLU A 82 -7.13 10.16 4.02
N LEU A 83 -8.20 10.23 3.22
CA LEU A 83 -8.77 9.05 2.54
C LEU A 83 -7.79 8.42 1.56
N ASP A 84 -7.09 9.24 0.77
CA ASP A 84 -6.10 8.77 -0.19
C ASP A 84 -4.98 7.99 0.55
N ALA A 85 -4.48 8.53 1.67
CA ALA A 85 -3.49 7.83 2.50
C ALA A 85 -4.06 6.55 3.13
N TRP A 86 -5.29 6.61 3.66
CA TRP A 86 -5.99 5.47 4.26
C TRP A 86 -6.10 4.28 3.29
N PHE A 87 -6.60 4.52 2.08
CA PHE A 87 -6.78 3.49 1.05
C PHE A 87 -5.48 3.11 0.32
N THR A 88 -4.42 3.93 0.42
CA THR A 88 -3.10 3.53 -0.09
C THR A 88 -2.43 2.52 0.84
N HIS A 89 -2.63 2.65 2.15
CA HIS A 89 -1.97 1.80 3.16
C HIS A 89 -2.78 0.57 3.54
N LEU A 90 -4.11 0.67 3.56
CA LEU A 90 -5.00 -0.45 3.77
C LEU A 90 -5.44 -1.04 2.43
N ASP A 91 -5.56 -2.36 2.39
CA ASP A 91 -6.17 -2.99 1.22
C ASP A 91 -7.69 -2.79 1.23
N PHE A 92 -8.25 -2.45 0.07
CA PHE A 92 -9.68 -2.25 -0.16
C PHE A 92 -10.22 -3.06 -1.35
N ASP A 93 -9.38 -3.76 -2.13
CA ASP A 93 -9.78 -4.26 -3.47
C ASP A 93 -9.80 -5.80 -3.63
N ARG A 94 -9.05 -6.57 -2.84
CA ARG A 94 -8.89 -8.02 -3.09
C ARG A 94 -9.87 -8.95 -2.36
N SER A 95 -10.49 -8.52 -1.26
CA SER A 95 -11.44 -9.37 -0.51
C SER A 95 -12.55 -8.57 0.18
N GLY A 96 -13.72 -9.18 0.35
CA GLY A 96 -14.87 -8.53 1.00
C GLY A 96 -14.75 -8.42 2.53
N VAL A 97 -13.88 -9.23 3.14
CA VAL A 97 -13.62 -9.27 4.59
C VAL A 97 -12.19 -8.87 4.89
N MET A 98 -11.98 -8.22 6.03
CA MET A 98 -10.66 -7.81 6.52
C MET A 98 -10.48 -8.35 7.94
N GLY A 99 -9.37 -9.05 8.17
CA GLY A 99 -8.97 -9.52 9.49
C GLY A 99 -8.22 -8.45 10.28
N LEU A 100 -8.27 -8.55 11.62
CA LEU A 100 -7.61 -7.61 12.53
C LEU A 100 -6.09 -7.52 12.29
N ASP A 101 -5.41 -8.65 12.08
CA ASP A 101 -3.94 -8.65 11.87
C ASP A 101 -3.53 -7.94 10.58
N GLU A 102 -4.32 -8.08 9.51
CA GLU A 102 -4.10 -7.38 8.25
C GLU A 102 -4.29 -5.87 8.43
N TYR A 103 -5.35 -5.50 9.14
CA TYR A 103 -5.66 -4.12 9.49
C TYR A 103 -4.53 -3.48 10.30
N ILE A 104 -4.05 -4.13 11.37
CA ILE A 104 -2.98 -3.62 12.23
C ILE A 104 -1.70 -3.37 11.42
N LYS A 105 -1.26 -4.32 10.59
CA LYS A 105 -0.07 -4.16 9.74
C LYS A 105 -0.16 -2.95 8.81
N GLY A 106 -1.35 -2.67 8.27
CA GLY A 106 -1.58 -1.51 7.44
C GLY A 106 -1.64 -0.20 8.25
N VAL A 107 -2.25 -0.22 9.44
CA VAL A 107 -2.31 0.93 10.35
C VAL A 107 -0.93 1.31 10.88
N GLU A 108 -0.07 0.36 11.24
CA GLU A 108 1.30 0.62 11.68
C GLU A 108 2.09 1.38 10.60
N ARG A 109 2.01 0.91 9.34
CA ARG A 109 2.63 1.61 8.20
C ARG A 109 2.04 3.00 7.99
N LEU A 110 0.73 3.16 8.19
CA LEU A 110 0.06 4.45 8.09
C LEU A 110 0.51 5.41 9.21
N GLN A 111 0.68 4.93 10.44
CA GLN A 111 1.19 5.71 11.55
C GLN A 111 2.63 6.13 11.31
N GLU A 112 3.49 5.21 10.83
CA GLU A 112 4.86 5.53 10.43
C GLU A 112 4.90 6.56 9.30
N PHE A 113 4.07 6.34 8.26
CA PHE A 113 3.90 7.28 7.16
C PHE A 113 3.46 8.64 7.68
N SER A 114 2.56 8.71 8.64
CA SER A 114 2.06 9.96 9.20
C SER A 114 3.13 10.68 10.03
N ALA A 115 3.78 9.96 10.95
CA ALA A 115 4.77 10.47 11.89
C ALA A 115 6.09 10.93 11.24
N THR A 116 6.56 10.20 10.22
CA THR A 116 7.88 10.45 9.62
C THR A 116 7.75 11.02 8.21
N GLY A 117 8.65 11.91 7.84
CA GLY A 117 8.68 12.53 6.51
C GLY A 117 10.07 12.44 5.91
N VAL A 118 10.26 11.56 4.93
CA VAL A 118 11.47 11.57 4.11
C VAL A 118 11.33 12.68 3.07
N THR A 119 12.39 13.46 2.85
CA THR A 119 12.39 14.52 1.84
C THR A 119 12.71 13.92 0.47
N PRO A 120 11.89 14.17 -0.59
CA PRO A 120 12.13 13.61 -1.92
C PRO A 120 13.39 14.14 -2.61
N ALA A 121 13.90 15.29 -2.19
CA ALA A 121 15.12 15.90 -2.72
C ALA A 121 16.37 15.22 -2.13
N ALA A 122 16.64 13.98 -2.54
CA ALA A 122 17.80 13.20 -2.08
C ALA A 122 19.15 13.74 -2.58
N TYR A 123 19.14 14.54 -3.66
CA TYR A 123 20.34 15.13 -4.26
C TYR A 123 20.22 16.66 -4.26
N SER A 124 21.32 17.33 -3.93
CA SER A 124 21.50 18.78 -4.10
C SER A 124 22.32 19.14 -5.35
N SER A 125 23.03 18.17 -5.93
CA SER A 125 23.87 18.33 -7.13
C SER A 125 23.39 17.45 -8.27
N PHE A 126 23.23 18.04 -9.45
CA PHE A 126 22.86 17.33 -10.67
C PHE A 126 23.94 16.33 -11.12
N ASP A 127 25.21 16.69 -11.00
CA ASP A 127 26.31 15.82 -11.44
C ASP A 127 26.35 14.52 -10.62
N THR A 128 26.13 14.61 -9.31
CA THR A 128 26.06 13.44 -8.43
C THR A 128 24.88 12.55 -8.80
N GLN A 129 23.70 13.13 -9.01
CA GLN A 129 22.52 12.39 -9.44
C GLN A 129 22.74 11.69 -10.80
N ARG A 130 23.41 12.37 -11.73
CA ARG A 130 23.74 11.83 -13.04
C ARG A 130 24.74 10.68 -12.95
N THR A 131 25.78 10.79 -12.12
CA THR A 131 26.75 9.69 -11.93
C THR A 131 26.09 8.45 -11.35
N ASP A 132 25.17 8.63 -10.40
CA ASP A 132 24.44 7.52 -9.78
C ASP A 132 23.49 6.85 -10.77
N TRP A 133 22.84 7.65 -11.64
CA TRP A 133 22.04 7.13 -12.74
C TRP A 133 22.86 6.27 -13.71
N VAL A 134 24.04 6.74 -14.14
CA VAL A 134 24.95 5.98 -15.02
C VAL A 134 25.46 4.71 -14.33
N ARG A 135 25.65 4.74 -13.02
CA ARG A 135 26.04 3.57 -12.20
C ARG A 135 24.89 2.63 -11.88
N HIS A 136 23.68 2.94 -12.32
CA HIS A 136 22.46 2.22 -11.98
C HIS A 136 22.16 2.18 -10.47
N THR A 137 22.69 3.12 -9.69
CA THR A 137 22.30 3.30 -8.29
C THR A 137 20.89 3.88 -8.24
N ARG A 138 19.99 3.24 -7.50
CA ARG A 138 18.60 3.67 -7.36
C ARG A 138 18.43 4.56 -6.13
N VAL A 139 17.42 5.42 -6.16
CA VAL A 139 17.01 6.17 -4.96
C VAL A 139 16.54 5.19 -3.89
N GLY A 140 16.94 5.44 -2.64
CA GLY A 140 16.60 4.56 -1.52
C GLY A 140 15.23 4.82 -0.90
N TYR A 141 14.62 5.97 -1.19
CA TYR A 141 13.27 6.29 -0.70
C TYR A 141 12.20 5.75 -1.64
N GLU A 142 11.04 5.40 -1.08
CA GLU A 142 9.87 4.96 -1.83
C GLU A 142 8.91 6.13 -2.09
N ALA A 143 8.33 6.21 -3.28
CA ALA A 143 7.47 7.32 -3.68
C ALA A 143 6.18 7.38 -2.83
N GLN A 144 5.61 6.22 -2.50
CA GLN A 144 4.38 6.06 -1.69
C GLN A 144 4.55 6.57 -0.26
N GLN A 145 5.78 6.60 0.26
CA GLN A 145 6.09 7.13 1.59
C GLN A 145 6.37 8.64 1.58
N THR A 146 6.76 9.17 0.42
CA THR A 146 7.30 10.52 0.29
C THR A 146 6.28 11.52 -0.29
N LEU A 147 5.36 11.03 -1.11
CA LEU A 147 4.34 11.82 -1.79
C LEU A 147 2.96 11.42 -1.27
N ARG A 148 2.00 12.34 -1.30
CA ARG A 148 0.61 12.04 -0.92
C ARG A 148 -0.16 11.24 -1.98
N GLY A 149 0.37 11.17 -3.20
CA GLY A 149 -0.26 10.59 -4.37
C GLY A 149 0.69 10.66 -5.57
N PRO A 150 0.39 9.93 -6.65
CA PRO A 150 1.26 9.88 -7.83
C PRO A 150 1.35 11.25 -8.52
N MET A 151 2.55 11.61 -8.96
CA MET A 151 2.81 12.78 -9.79
C MET A 151 2.74 12.46 -11.29
N THR A 152 3.05 11.22 -11.67
CA THR A 152 3.05 10.74 -13.06
C THR A 152 2.20 9.49 -13.22
N THR A 153 1.78 9.22 -14.46
CA THR A 153 0.97 8.03 -14.79
C THR A 153 1.71 6.72 -14.48
N ALA A 154 3.03 6.67 -14.66
CA ALA A 154 3.81 5.50 -14.28
C ALA A 154 3.80 5.24 -12.77
N GLN A 155 3.81 6.30 -11.96
CA GLN A 155 3.65 6.17 -10.51
C GLN A 155 2.24 5.72 -10.13
N GLU A 156 1.21 6.18 -10.83
CA GLU A 156 -0.18 5.76 -10.64
C GLU A 156 -0.34 4.24 -10.85
N VAL A 157 0.26 3.69 -11.91
CA VAL A 157 0.23 2.25 -12.20
C VAL A 157 0.83 1.43 -11.05
N GLY A 158 1.95 1.89 -10.47
CA GLY A 158 2.64 1.19 -9.38
C GLY A 158 2.16 1.53 -7.97
N TRP A 159 1.22 2.47 -7.82
CA TRP A 159 0.96 3.14 -6.53
C TRP A 159 0.49 2.17 -5.43
N HIS A 160 -0.36 1.21 -5.79
CA HIS A 160 -1.01 0.29 -4.84
C HIS A 160 -0.26 -1.03 -4.63
N THR A 161 1.03 -1.10 -4.97
CA THR A 161 1.83 -2.33 -4.88
C THR A 161 2.39 -2.60 -3.48
N THR A 162 2.56 -1.56 -2.65
CA THR A 162 3.27 -1.65 -1.36
C THR A 162 2.38 -2.00 -0.17
N LYS A 163 1.05 -2.00 -0.34
CA LYS A 163 0.11 -2.37 0.72
C LYS A 163 0.19 -3.89 1.01
N PRO A 164 0.08 -4.32 2.28
CA PRO A 164 0.06 -5.74 2.62
C PRO A 164 -1.05 -6.45 1.83
N ALA A 165 -0.71 -7.59 1.22
CA ALA A 165 -1.71 -8.40 0.52
C ALA A 165 -2.55 -9.17 1.56
N PRO A 166 -3.88 -9.24 1.38
CA PRO A 166 -4.73 -10.11 2.18
C PRO A 166 -4.37 -11.57 1.87
N PRO A 167 -4.60 -12.49 2.83
CA PRO A 167 -4.43 -13.90 2.58
C PRO A 167 -5.30 -14.36 1.40
N GLU A 168 -4.76 -15.22 0.54
CA GLU A 168 -5.53 -15.82 -0.56
C GLU A 168 -6.65 -16.69 0.03
N THR A 169 -7.92 -16.30 -0.19
CA THR A 169 -9.08 -17.02 0.37
C THR A 169 -9.33 -18.36 -0.31
N SER A 170 -8.70 -18.61 -1.46
CA SER A 170 -8.83 -19.85 -2.21
C SER A 170 -7.45 -20.32 -2.68
N GLN A 171 -7.35 -21.63 -2.90
CA GLN A 171 -6.09 -22.23 -3.34
C GLN A 171 -5.73 -21.80 -4.76
N ARG A 172 -4.55 -21.20 -4.92
CA ARG A 172 -4.01 -20.87 -6.24
C ARG A 172 -3.51 -22.12 -6.95
N ARG A 173 -4.02 -22.35 -8.16
CA ARG A 173 -3.56 -23.43 -9.05
C ARG A 173 -2.38 -22.91 -9.87
N THR A 174 -1.18 -23.42 -9.58
CA THR A 174 0.05 -23.11 -10.31
C THR A 174 0.58 -24.36 -10.99
N LEU A 175 1.12 -24.22 -12.19
CA LEU A 175 1.88 -25.29 -12.83
C LEU A 175 3.26 -25.36 -12.18
N GLY A 176 3.39 -26.22 -11.17
CA GLY A 176 4.68 -26.52 -10.56
C GLY A 176 5.45 -27.53 -11.40
N SER A 177 6.78 -27.39 -11.44
CA SER A 177 7.63 -28.47 -11.93
C SER A 177 7.66 -29.60 -10.90
N THR A 178 7.55 -30.84 -11.37
CA THR A 178 7.66 -32.06 -10.56
C THR A 178 9.02 -32.73 -10.76
N ASP A 179 9.34 -33.68 -9.90
CA ASP A 179 10.44 -34.63 -10.03
C ASP A 179 10.60 -35.21 -11.45
N VAL A 180 9.49 -35.63 -12.07
CA VAL A 180 9.46 -36.13 -13.46
C VAL A 180 9.92 -35.06 -14.43
N THR A 181 9.43 -33.83 -14.31
CA THR A 181 9.84 -32.75 -15.23
C THR A 181 11.26 -32.26 -14.98
N GLN A 182 11.78 -32.41 -13.76
CA GLN A 182 13.09 -31.90 -13.37
C GLN A 182 14.22 -32.90 -13.63
N ARG A 183 13.99 -34.21 -13.44
CA ARG A 183 15.06 -35.22 -13.47
C ARG A 183 14.63 -36.57 -14.03
N GLU A 184 13.54 -37.14 -13.56
CA GLU A 184 13.22 -38.55 -13.81
C GLU A 184 12.64 -38.79 -15.21
N GLY A 185 11.94 -37.78 -15.75
CA GLY A 185 11.40 -37.82 -17.09
C GLY A 185 12.52 -37.82 -18.12
N HIS A 186 12.47 -38.77 -19.04
CA HIS A 186 13.43 -38.82 -20.13
C HIS A 186 13.30 -37.58 -21.03
N THR A 187 14.43 -36.90 -21.21
CA THR A 187 14.55 -35.77 -22.14
C THR A 187 15.58 -36.10 -23.21
N ALA A 188 15.49 -35.45 -24.38
CA ALA A 188 16.48 -35.63 -25.43
C ALA A 188 17.92 -35.36 -24.95
N ALA A 189 18.10 -34.42 -24.00
CA ALA A 189 19.41 -34.14 -23.40
C ALA A 189 19.91 -35.31 -22.54
N SER A 190 19.02 -36.01 -21.82
CA SER A 190 19.35 -37.23 -21.09
C SER A 190 19.65 -38.41 -22.01
N TYR A 191 19.01 -38.47 -23.18
CA TYR A 191 19.17 -39.58 -24.12
C TYR A 191 20.46 -39.45 -24.96
N TYR A 192 20.74 -38.27 -25.49
CA TYR A 192 21.95 -38.06 -26.28
C TYR A 192 23.19 -37.85 -25.40
N GLY A 193 23.04 -37.47 -24.13
CA GLY A 193 24.16 -36.97 -23.34
C GLY A 193 24.65 -35.62 -23.90
N HIS A 194 25.44 -34.86 -23.16
CA HIS A 194 25.99 -33.58 -23.62
C HIS A 194 26.94 -33.76 -24.85
N PHE A 195 26.40 -33.98 -26.04
CA PHE A 195 27.12 -33.86 -27.33
C PHE A 195 27.01 -32.42 -27.84
N LEU A 196 27.56 -31.46 -27.10
CA LEU A 196 27.97 -30.14 -27.61
C LEU A 196 29.12 -29.66 -26.72
N GLY A 197 30.33 -30.10 -27.06
CA GLY A 197 31.57 -29.36 -26.81
C GLY A 197 31.96 -28.61 -28.08
#